data_AF-A0A1H7ZVE0-F1
#
_entry.id   AF-A0A1H7ZVE0-F1
#
_cell.length_a   1.000
_cell.length_b   1.000
_cell.length_c   1.000
_cell.angle_alpha   90.00
_cell.angle_beta   90.00
_cell.angle_gamma   90.00
#
_symmetry.space_group_name_H-M   'P 1'
#
loop_
_entity.id
_entity.type
_entity.pdbx_description
1 polymer ?
#
loop_
_entity_poly.entity_id
_entity_poly.type
_entity_poly.pdbx_seq_one_letter_code
_entity_poly.pdbx_strand_id
1 'polypeptide(L)'
;MENPGALAGATGAAGLTKQPDKVDDLAAEYRLRHDWAITLTYAVENAHPDDALSICCGVVERLRRGAPLPPLLDIEHEASWWASMATPFELLAYLQACLAQLTDEAVKVNTRKRLLVQLWDTLPASDRHAFLARVDPQGAFVRGAA
;
A
#
# COMPACT_ATOMS: atom_id res chain seq x y z
N MET A 1 -54.48 52.32 26.66
CA MET A 1 -53.49 52.35 25.56
C MET A 1 -52.64 51.11 25.74
N GLU A 2 -53.09 49.99 25.17
CA GLU A 2 -52.38 48.71 25.20
C GLU A 2 -51.14 48.81 24.31
N ASN A 3 -49.99 48.39 24.83
CA ASN A 3 -48.84 48.05 24.01
C ASN A 3 -48.56 46.56 24.19
N PRO A 4 -49.10 45.70 23.30
CA PRO A 4 -48.84 44.28 23.32
C PRO A 4 -47.60 43.97 22.47
N GLY A 5 -46.63 43.31 23.09
CA GLY A 5 -45.66 42.49 22.36
C GLY A 5 -44.43 43.22 21.84
N ALA A 6 -43.35 43.14 22.62
CA ALA A 6 -42.04 42.74 22.09
C ALA A 6 -41.13 42.35 23.26
N LEU A 7 -40.47 41.20 23.13
CA LEU A 7 -39.33 40.75 23.94
C LEU A 7 -39.66 40.08 25.30
N ALA A 8 -40.45 39.01 25.28
CA ALA A 8 -40.27 37.92 26.24
C ALA A 8 -39.15 37.02 25.71
N GLY A 9 -37.99 37.10 26.34
CA GLY A 9 -36.80 36.35 26.01
C GLY A 9 -37.04 34.84 26.01
N ALA A 10 -36.42 34.18 25.03
CA ALA A 10 -36.30 32.74 24.98
C ALA A 10 -35.45 32.23 26.15
N THR A 11 -36.08 31.94 27.28
CA THR A 11 -35.50 31.13 28.35
C THR A 11 -36.21 29.79 28.37
N GLY A 12 -35.52 28.73 27.94
CA GLY A 12 -36.00 27.38 28.18
C GLY A 12 -35.81 26.35 27.07
N ALA A 13 -34.76 26.42 26.26
CA ALA A 13 -34.26 25.23 25.55
C ALA A 13 -33.15 24.55 26.37
N ALA A 14 -33.40 24.33 27.66
CA ALA A 14 -32.57 23.46 28.50
C ALA A 14 -32.92 22.01 28.14
N GLY A 15 -32.29 21.46 27.10
CA GLY A 15 -32.50 20.06 26.75
C GLY A 15 -32.11 19.61 25.35
N LEU A 16 -31.52 20.45 24.51
CA LEU A 16 -31.00 20.00 23.22
C LEU A 16 -29.53 19.59 23.40
N THR A 17 -29.36 18.30 23.65
CA THR A 17 -28.20 17.46 23.30
C THR A 17 -26.90 18.23 23.05
N LYS A 18 -25.93 18.15 24.00
CA LYS A 18 -24.52 18.40 23.68
C LYS A 18 -24.12 17.45 22.57
N GLN A 19 -24.18 17.94 21.34
CA GLN A 19 -23.49 17.30 20.23
C GLN A 19 -22.00 17.54 20.50
N PRO A 20 -21.16 16.50 20.59
CA PRO A 20 -19.73 16.72 20.76
C PRO A 20 -19.24 17.60 19.61
N ASP A 21 -18.59 18.71 19.94
CA ASP A 21 -18.00 19.64 18.98
C ASP A 21 -16.87 18.92 18.25
N LYS A 22 -17.20 18.31 17.10
CA LYS A 22 -16.29 17.51 16.26
C LYS A 22 -14.97 18.23 15.91
N VAL A 23 -14.94 19.56 16.00
CA VAL A 23 -13.77 20.39 15.74
C VAL A 23 -12.73 20.28 16.86
N ASP A 24 -13.17 20.24 18.12
CA ASP A 24 -12.26 20.10 19.28
C ASP A 24 -11.67 18.68 19.34
N ASP A 25 -12.44 17.66 18.95
CA ASP A 25 -11.99 16.27 18.85
C ASP A 25 -10.91 16.09 17.78
N LEU A 26 -11.09 16.69 16.58
CA LEU A 26 -10.08 16.66 15.52
C LEU A 26 -8.78 17.37 15.94
N ALA A 27 -8.90 18.49 16.65
CA ALA A 27 -7.74 19.21 17.16
C ALA A 27 -7.00 18.41 18.25
N ALA A 28 -7.73 17.66 19.08
CA ALA A 28 -7.14 16.77 20.09
C ALA A 28 -6.43 15.56 19.45
N GLU A 29 -7.04 14.95 18.43
CA GLU A 29 -6.44 13.85 17.68
C GLU A 29 -5.14 14.28 16.98
N TYR A 30 -5.12 15.48 16.39
CA TYR A 30 -3.93 16.03 15.76
C TYR A 30 -2.79 16.24 16.75
N ARG A 31 -3.08 16.81 17.93
CA ARG A 31 -2.08 16.98 19.00
C ARG A 31 -1.52 15.65 19.47
N LEU A 32 -2.38 14.66 19.68
CA LEU A 32 -1.94 13.32 20.08
C LEU A 32 -1.03 12.67 19.04
N ARG A 33 -1.36 12.78 17.75
CA ARG A 33 -0.49 12.30 16.66
C ARG A 33 0.87 13.01 16.65
N HIS A 34 0.89 14.31 16.90
CA HIS A 34 2.11 15.10 16.95
C HIS A 34 3.01 14.66 18.13
N ASP A 35 2.43 14.49 19.31
CA ASP A 35 3.15 14.07 20.51
C ASP A 35 3.77 12.66 20.34
N TRP A 36 3.05 11.74 19.68
CA TRP A 36 3.58 10.42 19.35
C TRP A 36 4.74 10.48 18.35
N ALA A 37 4.69 11.38 17.36
CA ALA A 37 5.78 11.54 16.41
C ALA A 37 7.06 12.06 17.10
N ILE A 38 6.93 13.06 17.98
CA ILE A 38 8.06 13.57 18.77
C ILE A 38 8.64 12.47 19.66
N THR A 39 7.77 11.72 20.34
CA THR A 39 8.19 10.64 21.25
C THR A 39 8.93 9.53 20.50
N LEU A 40 8.44 9.15 19.32
CA LEU A 40 9.10 8.15 18.47
C LEU A 40 10.49 8.61 18.02
N THR A 41 10.62 9.86 17.57
CA THR A 41 11.92 10.43 17.18
C THR A 41 12.93 10.33 18.33
N TYR A 42 12.52 10.76 19.52
CA TYR A 42 13.38 10.70 20.71
C TYR A 42 13.77 9.27 21.07
N ALA A 43 12.83 8.33 21.00
CA ALA A 43 13.08 6.92 21.30
C ALA A 43 14.08 6.28 20.32
N VAL A 44 13.98 6.61 19.03
CA VAL A 44 14.89 6.11 17.99
C VAL A 44 16.30 6.69 18.16
N GLU A 45 16.41 7.99 18.46
CA GLU A 45 17.70 8.67 18.65
C GLU A 45 18.48 8.17 19.88
N ASN A 46 17.78 7.67 20.90
CA ASN A 46 18.39 7.21 22.16
C ASN A 46 18.54 5.68 22.26
N ALA A 47 18.02 4.92 21.29
CA ALA A 47 18.19 3.47 21.25
C ALA A 47 19.58 3.08 20.69
N HIS A 48 20.02 1.85 20.97
CA HIS A 48 21.21 1.30 20.32
C HIS A 48 20.98 1.25 18.80
N PRO A 49 21.95 1.65 17.95
CA PRO A 49 21.74 1.75 16.50
C PRO A 49 21.21 0.48 15.83
N ASP A 50 21.72 -0.69 16.24
CA ASP A 50 21.29 -1.98 15.67
C ASP A 50 19.85 -2.33 16.02
N ASP A 51 19.43 -2.04 17.25
CA ASP A 51 18.07 -2.30 17.73
C ASP A 51 17.08 -1.31 17.10
N ALA A 52 17.45 -0.03 17.05
CA ALA A 52 16.68 1.02 16.41
C ALA A 52 16.41 0.68 14.95
N LEU A 53 17.45 0.28 14.21
CA LEU A 53 17.33 -0.10 12.80
C LEU A 53 16.43 -1.31 12.61
N SER A 54 16.63 -2.38 13.40
CA SER A 54 15.82 -3.61 13.31
C SER A 54 14.33 -3.33 13.54
N ILE A 55 14.01 -2.57 14.58
CA ILE A 55 12.62 -2.23 14.95
C ILE A 55 11.99 -1.31 13.89
N CYS A 56 12.70 -0.26 13.46
CA CYS A 56 12.21 0.68 12.45
C CYS A 56 11.95 -0.02 11.11
N CYS A 57 12.83 -0.92 10.67
CA CYS A 57 12.62 -1.72 9.47
C CYS A 57 11.34 -2.56 9.57
N GLY A 58 11.14 -3.31 10.67
CA GLY A 58 9.93 -4.12 10.85
C GLY A 58 8.64 -3.30 10.96
N VAL A 59 8.69 -2.10 11.54
CA VAL A 59 7.54 -1.17 11.58
C VAL A 59 7.26 -0.59 10.21
N VAL A 60 8.28 -0.12 9.49
CA VAL A 60 8.13 0.43 8.13
C VAL A 60 7.58 -0.62 7.18
N GLU A 61 8.05 -1.87 7.24
CA GLU A 61 7.49 -2.98 6.46
C GLU A 61 6.00 -3.23 6.78
N ARG A 62 5.62 -3.17 8.07
CA ARG A 62 4.22 -3.29 8.50
C ARG A 62 3.35 -2.13 8.01
N LEU A 63 3.84 -0.90 8.09
CA LEU A 63 3.12 0.30 7.66
C LEU A 63 3.06 0.42 6.13
N ARG A 64 4.04 -0.16 5.42
CA ARG A 64 4.06 -0.24 3.96
C ARG A 64 3.19 -1.37 3.40
N ARG A 65 2.74 -2.31 4.24
CA ARG A 65 1.62 -3.17 3.86
C ARG A 65 0.39 -2.28 3.74
N GLY A 66 -0.19 -2.23 2.54
CA GLY A 66 -1.46 -1.53 2.27
C GLY A 66 -2.59 -2.06 3.16
N ALA A 67 -3.78 -1.47 3.04
CA ALA A 67 -4.97 -1.88 3.81
C ALA A 67 -5.04 -3.41 3.87
N PRO A 68 -5.18 -4.01 5.07
CA PRO A 68 -5.30 -5.46 5.17
C PRO A 68 -6.45 -5.88 4.25
N LEU A 69 -6.19 -6.88 3.39
CA LEU A 69 -7.28 -7.60 2.76
C LEU A 69 -8.22 -8.04 3.88
N PRO A 70 -9.55 -7.88 3.74
CA PRO A 70 -10.46 -8.37 4.75
C PRO A 70 -10.11 -9.84 5.06
N PRO A 71 -10.14 -10.28 6.33
CA PRO A 71 -9.56 -11.56 6.78
C PRO A 71 -10.06 -12.83 6.07
N LEU A 72 -11.12 -12.71 5.27
CA LEU A 72 -11.76 -13.78 4.51
C LEU A 72 -11.47 -13.72 3.00
N LEU A 73 -10.71 -12.74 2.50
CA LEU A 73 -10.36 -12.64 1.08
C LEU A 73 -9.07 -13.39 0.78
N ASP A 74 -9.14 -14.29 -0.19
CA ASP A 74 -8.01 -14.94 -0.81
C ASP A 74 -7.43 -14.04 -1.90
N ILE A 75 -6.20 -13.56 -1.69
CA ILE A 75 -5.52 -12.64 -2.61
C ILE A 75 -5.30 -13.25 -4.00
N GLU A 76 -5.07 -14.57 -4.09
CA GLU A 76 -4.87 -15.22 -5.38
C GLU A 76 -6.20 -15.31 -6.14
N HIS A 77 -7.28 -15.61 -5.42
CA HIS A 77 -8.62 -15.64 -5.97
C HIS A 77 -9.05 -14.26 -6.50
N GLU A 78 -8.86 -13.22 -5.69
CA GLU A 78 -9.19 -11.84 -6.09
C GLU A 78 -8.37 -11.39 -7.29
N ALA A 79 -7.05 -11.63 -7.27
CA ALA A 79 -6.18 -11.28 -8.38
C ALA A 79 -6.61 -12.00 -9.67
N SER A 80 -6.97 -13.29 -9.58
CA SER A 80 -7.50 -14.05 -10.71
C SER A 80 -8.84 -13.51 -11.20
N TRP A 81 -9.73 -13.11 -10.29
CA TRP A 81 -11.03 -12.54 -10.64
C TRP A 81 -10.87 -11.22 -11.39
N TRP A 82 -10.08 -10.28 -10.85
CA TRP A 82 -9.75 -9.03 -11.52
C TRP A 82 -9.07 -9.26 -12.88
N ALA A 83 -8.13 -10.20 -12.96
CA ALA A 83 -7.45 -10.53 -14.21
C ALA A 83 -8.40 -11.08 -15.27
N SER A 84 -9.44 -11.82 -14.88
CA SER A 84 -10.43 -12.39 -15.82
C SER A 84 -11.32 -11.35 -16.49
N MET A 85 -11.46 -10.17 -15.87
CA MET A 85 -12.25 -9.06 -16.39
C MET A 85 -11.41 -8.01 -17.12
N ALA A 86 -10.09 -8.01 -16.90
CA ALA A 86 -9.18 -7.03 -17.48
C ALA A 86 -8.93 -7.29 -18.96
N THR A 87 -8.79 -6.21 -19.73
CA THR A 87 -8.34 -6.29 -21.13
C THR A 87 -6.85 -6.65 -21.22
N PRO A 88 -6.36 -7.16 -22.36
CA PRO A 88 -4.94 -7.48 -22.53
C PRO A 88 -3.98 -6.30 -22.25
N PHE A 89 -4.38 -5.06 -22.56
CA PHE A 89 -3.56 -3.88 -22.31
C PHE A 89 -3.51 -3.50 -20.82
N GLU A 90 -4.63 -3.67 -20.10
CA GLU A 90 -4.68 -3.46 -18.65
C GLU A 90 -3.85 -4.52 -17.92
N LEU A 91 -3.95 -5.79 -18.32
CA LEU A 91 -3.11 -6.87 -17.77
C LEU A 91 -1.62 -6.55 -17.91
N LEU A 92 -1.21 -6.08 -19.10
CA LEU A 92 0.18 -5.67 -19.34
C LEU A 92 0.59 -4.49 -18.44
N ALA A 93 -0.27 -3.46 -18.33
CA ALA A 93 0.00 -2.29 -17.49
C ALA A 93 0.11 -2.66 -16.01
N TYR A 94 -0.77 -3.51 -15.49
CA TYR A 94 -0.73 -4.00 -14.12
C TYR A 94 0.52 -4.83 -13.87
N LEU A 95 0.85 -5.76 -14.78
CA LEU A 95 2.07 -6.57 -14.65
C LEU A 95 3.33 -5.70 -14.62
N GLN A 96 3.42 -4.68 -15.49
CA GLN A 96 4.54 -3.75 -15.51
C GLN A 96 4.66 -2.96 -14.20
N ALA A 97 3.55 -2.43 -13.69
CA ALA A 97 3.51 -1.71 -12.43
C ALA A 97 3.90 -2.60 -11.24
N CYS A 98 3.41 -3.84 -11.19
CA CYS A 98 3.78 -4.81 -10.16
C CYS A 98 5.26 -5.18 -10.21
N LEU A 99 5.81 -5.42 -11.41
CA LEU A 99 7.23 -5.76 -11.59
C LEU A 99 8.16 -4.63 -11.13
N ALA A 100 7.80 -3.36 -11.38
CA ALA A 100 8.58 -2.20 -10.95
C ALA A 100 8.73 -2.11 -9.42
N GLN A 101 7.76 -2.63 -8.67
CA GLN A 101 7.78 -2.64 -7.20
C GLN A 101 8.55 -3.83 -6.60
N LEU A 102 8.91 -4.83 -7.41
CA LEU A 102 9.63 -6.04 -6.98
C LEU A 102 11.16 -5.87 -7.02
N THR A 103 11.69 -4.73 -6.56
CA THR A 103 13.14 -4.41 -6.62
C THR A 103 13.88 -4.60 -5.27
N ASP A 104 15.10 -5.13 -5.40
CA ASP A 104 16.23 -5.27 -4.46
C ASP A 104 16.15 -6.00 -3.11
N GLU A 105 15.00 -6.52 -2.68
CA GLU A 105 14.97 -7.45 -1.53
C GLU A 105 15.08 -8.92 -1.99
N ALA A 106 15.80 -9.75 -1.24
CA ALA A 106 16.04 -11.17 -1.58
C ALA A 106 14.75 -11.97 -1.83
N VAL A 107 13.68 -11.66 -1.06
CA VAL A 107 12.34 -12.24 -1.26
C VAL A 107 11.77 -11.86 -2.63
N LYS A 108 11.96 -10.61 -3.06
CA LYS A 108 11.50 -10.10 -4.35
C LYS A 108 12.29 -10.68 -5.53
N VAL A 109 13.58 -11.00 -5.37
CA VAL A 109 14.38 -11.71 -6.40
C VAL A 109 13.78 -13.08 -6.71
N ASN A 110 13.43 -13.87 -5.68
CA ASN A 110 12.83 -15.18 -5.87
C ASN A 110 11.43 -15.08 -6.50
N THR A 111 10.64 -14.08 -6.14
CA THR A 111 9.35 -13.80 -6.80
C THR A 111 9.52 -13.50 -8.29
N ARG A 112 10.51 -12.67 -8.67
CA ARG A 112 10.81 -12.40 -10.09
C ARG A 112 11.22 -13.66 -10.85
N LYS A 113 12.04 -14.53 -10.25
CA LYS A 113 12.41 -15.82 -10.87
C LYS A 113 11.18 -16.70 -11.13
N ARG A 114 10.25 -16.79 -10.17
CA ARG A 114 9.00 -17.55 -10.35
C ARG A 114 8.15 -16.96 -11.48
N LEU A 115 7.98 -15.65 -11.52
CA LEU A 115 7.26 -14.96 -12.61
C LEU A 115 7.92 -15.21 -13.97
N LEU A 116 9.26 -15.18 -14.03
CA LEU A 116 10.00 -15.44 -15.27
C LEU A 116 9.79 -16.89 -15.75
N VAL A 117 9.77 -17.87 -14.85
CA VAL A 117 9.47 -19.27 -15.19
C VAL A 117 8.02 -19.42 -15.66
N GLN A 118 7.06 -18.77 -15.00
CA GLN A 118 5.66 -18.83 -15.43
C GLN A 118 5.47 -18.23 -16.83
N LEU A 119 6.10 -17.07 -17.11
CA LEU A 119 6.10 -16.49 -18.45
C LEU A 119 6.76 -17.43 -19.45
N TRP A 120 7.91 -18.01 -19.11
CA TRP A 120 8.61 -18.98 -19.94
C TRP A 120 7.75 -20.17 -20.34
N ASP A 121 6.99 -20.72 -19.39
CA ASP A 121 6.12 -21.88 -19.63
C ASP A 121 4.93 -21.57 -20.54
N THR A 122 4.52 -20.30 -20.62
CA THR A 122 3.46 -19.87 -21.56
C THR A 122 3.94 -19.71 -22.99
N LEU A 123 5.27 -19.66 -23.22
CA LEU A 123 5.83 -19.46 -24.56
C LEU A 123 5.77 -20.76 -25.39
N PRO A 124 5.42 -20.67 -26.69
CA PRO A 124 5.56 -21.78 -27.61
C PRO A 124 7.00 -22.34 -27.63
N ALA A 125 7.13 -23.63 -27.94
CA ALA A 125 8.45 -24.26 -28.06
C ALA A 125 9.35 -23.55 -29.08
N SER A 126 8.80 -23.05 -30.19
CA SER A 126 9.53 -22.25 -31.18
C SER A 126 10.17 -21.01 -30.56
N ASP A 127 9.41 -20.30 -29.74
CA ASP A 127 9.80 -19.01 -29.18
C ASP A 127 10.81 -19.20 -28.05
N ARG A 128 10.67 -20.28 -27.26
CA ARG A 128 11.69 -20.69 -26.29
C ARG A 128 13.03 -20.98 -26.96
N HIS A 129 13.04 -21.73 -28.07
CA HIS A 129 14.28 -21.99 -28.80
C HIS A 129 14.86 -20.71 -29.42
N ALA A 130 14.04 -19.86 -30.02
CA ALA A 130 14.47 -18.58 -30.57
C ALA A 130 15.05 -17.66 -29.48
N PHE A 131 14.48 -17.66 -28.28
CA PHE A 131 15.01 -16.93 -27.14
C PHE A 131 16.37 -17.48 -26.70
N LEU A 132 16.50 -18.80 -26.54
CA LEU A 132 17.78 -19.42 -26.15
C LEU A 132 18.87 -19.20 -27.21
N ALA A 133 18.52 -19.15 -28.50
CA ALA A 133 19.47 -18.83 -29.56
C ALA A 133 20.08 -17.42 -29.43
N ARG A 134 19.41 -16.53 -28.67
CA ARG A 134 19.90 -15.18 -28.35
C ARG A 134 20.69 -15.13 -27.06
N VAL A 135 20.87 -16.24 -26.35
CA VAL A 135 21.61 -16.32 -25.09
C VAL A 135 22.84 -17.19 -25.31
N ASP A 136 24.02 -16.68 -24.99
CA ASP A 136 25.25 -17.45 -25.08
C ASP A 136 25.37 -18.49 -23.93
N PRO A 137 26.31 -19.45 -24.01
CA PRO A 137 26.51 -20.44 -22.94
C PRO A 137 26.88 -19.83 -21.57
N GLN A 138 27.29 -18.56 -21.52
CA GLN A 138 27.62 -17.81 -20.32
C GLN A 138 26.41 -17.06 -19.75
N GLY A 139 25.25 -17.12 -20.42
CA GLY A 139 24.00 -16.49 -20.00
C GLY A 139 23.86 -15.03 -20.42
N ALA A 140 24.74 -14.51 -21.28
CA ALA A 140 24.64 -13.16 -21.81
C ALA A 140 23.82 -13.13 -23.10
N PHE A 141 23.03 -12.06 -23.27
CA PHE A 141 22.28 -11.85 -24.51
C PHE A 141 23.20 -11.42 -25.65
N VAL A 142 23.18 -12.18 -26.74
CA VAL A 142 23.87 -11.87 -27.99
C VAL A 142 23.08 -10.77 -28.72
N ARG A 143 23.63 -9.55 -28.76
CA ARG A 143 23.03 -8.44 -29.51
C ARG A 143 23.27 -8.66 -31.01
N GLY A 144 22.22 -8.96 -31.80
CA GLY A 144 22.29 -8.81 -33.26
C GLY A 144 21.55 -9.82 -34.17
N ALA A 145 20.89 -10.86 -33.67
CA ALA A 145 20.11 -11.74 -34.55
C ALA A 145 18.68 -11.20 -34.74
N ALA A 146 18.48 -10.44 -35.82
CA ALA A 146 17.18 -10.14 -36.42
C ALA A 146 16.94 -11.13 -37.57
#